data_AF-A0A8J8PD08-F1
#
_entry.id   AF-A0A8J8PD08-F1
#
_cell.length_a   1.000
_cell.length_b   1.000
_cell.length_c   1.000
_cell.angle_alpha   90.00
_cell.angle_beta   90.00
_cell.angle_gamma   90.00
#
_symmetry.space_group_name_H-M   'P 1'
#
loop_
_entity.id
_entity.type
_entity.pdbx_description
1 polymer ?
#
loop_
_entity_poly.entity_id
_entity_poly.type
_entity_poly.pdbx_seq_one_letter_code
_entity_poly.pdbx_strand_id
1 'polypeptide(L)'
;MISREVAWRMFASEYNASTLDIKGDGERAPSYVITPLGAKVNRIMVVGVLTDKQNVGTDVEPMWRALLSDGTDRFYVYAGKFSPEAVQILSNLQTPCIVAIIGKCRTYTPQGGNMYVSIRPEQIVETTPEIRDYWIVETAKSTLKRIELTEEALEIDSPTKDDLRIHGFTPNMADGVSQAISHYGKIDTNRYRGMLLEVLGQVTSDEGISMPIGDQMFSSPEEFDIDEDELIPAEEEIVPPQSKEEEQQIPPAQLDDDQKEELILKLIDSLDTTKKGAPLTELAREAAKSNIGESELEEITTSLLDKGLVYEPTIGKMKRI
;
A
#
# COMPACT_ATOMS: atom_id res chain seq x y z
N MET A 1 8.08 -2.39 19.54
CA MET A 1 8.60 -1.33 18.65
C MET A 1 8.63 -1.92 17.25
N ILE A 2 7.76 -1.47 16.35
CA ILE A 2 7.76 -1.96 14.96
C ILE A 2 9.03 -1.40 14.31
N SER A 3 10.03 -2.25 14.06
CA SER A 3 11.25 -1.84 13.36
C SER A 3 10.88 -1.48 11.92
N ARG A 4 11.28 -0.29 11.46
CA ARG A 4 11.11 0.09 10.05
C ARG A 4 11.84 -0.92 9.18
N GLU A 5 11.20 -1.37 8.11
CA GLU A 5 11.85 -2.25 7.15
C GLU A 5 13.03 -1.55 6.47
N VAL A 6 14.04 -2.35 6.14
CA VAL A 6 15.24 -1.88 5.45
C VAL A 6 14.88 -1.50 4.03
N ALA A 7 15.31 -0.32 3.60
CA ALA A 7 15.08 0.16 2.25
C ALA A 7 15.93 -0.64 1.26
N TRP A 8 15.28 -1.20 0.23
CA TRP A 8 15.97 -1.86 -0.87
C TRP A 8 16.74 -0.86 -1.72
N ARG A 9 17.95 -1.24 -2.13
CA ARG A 9 18.65 -0.58 -3.23
C ARG A 9 18.33 -1.31 -4.52
N MET A 10 17.77 -0.58 -5.48
CA MET A 10 17.25 -1.15 -6.71
C MET A 10 17.28 -0.10 -7.83
N PHE A 11 17.54 -0.56 -9.04
CA PHE A 11 17.48 0.27 -10.25
C PHE A 11 16.06 0.44 -10.76
N ALA A 12 15.79 1.57 -11.42
CA ALA A 12 14.48 1.92 -11.95
C ALA A 12 13.99 0.88 -12.95
N SER A 13 14.87 0.33 -13.79
CA SER A 13 14.49 -0.72 -14.75
C SER A 13 13.95 -2.00 -14.11
N GLU A 14 14.49 -2.42 -12.95
CA GLU A 14 13.94 -3.56 -12.21
C GLU A 14 12.63 -3.20 -11.51
N TYR A 15 12.57 -2.01 -10.90
CA TYR A 15 11.39 -1.56 -10.17
C TYR A 15 10.19 -1.40 -11.10
N ASN A 16 10.36 -0.68 -12.21
CA ASN A 16 9.31 -0.39 -13.19
C ASN A 16 8.82 -1.64 -13.94
N ALA A 17 9.60 -2.72 -13.97
CA ALA A 17 9.18 -4.00 -14.54
C ALA A 17 8.22 -4.78 -13.62
N SER A 18 7.91 -4.26 -12.43
CA SER A 18 7.06 -4.95 -11.46
C SER A 18 5.58 -4.80 -11.77
N THR A 19 4.86 -5.91 -11.77
CA THR A 19 3.40 -6.00 -12.01
C THR A 19 2.67 -6.87 -10.99
N LEU A 20 3.33 -7.17 -9.86
CA LEU A 20 2.77 -7.92 -8.75
C LEU A 20 2.85 -7.10 -7.46
N ASP A 21 1.71 -6.85 -6.83
CA ASP A 21 1.62 -6.35 -5.47
C ASP A 21 0.95 -7.31 -4.51
N ILE A 22 1.33 -7.18 -3.25
CA ILE A 22 0.75 -7.90 -2.12
C ILE A 22 0.20 -6.83 -1.18
N LYS A 23 -1.13 -6.73 -1.14
CA LYS A 23 -1.84 -5.92 -0.16
C LYS A 23 -2.17 -6.84 1.01
N GLY A 24 -1.72 -6.50 2.22
CA GLY A 24 -2.13 -7.27 3.39
C GLY A 24 -3.57 -6.97 3.78
N ASP A 25 -4.16 -7.85 4.58
CA ASP A 25 -5.53 -7.68 5.08
C ASP A 25 -5.56 -6.71 6.27
N GLY A 26 -6.39 -5.67 6.15
CA GLY A 26 -6.65 -4.67 7.20
C GLY A 26 -6.13 -3.26 6.89
N GLU A 27 -6.73 -2.26 7.55
CA GLU A 27 -6.53 -0.81 7.30
C GLU A 27 -5.06 -0.33 7.38
N ARG A 28 -4.21 -1.05 8.09
CA ARG A 28 -2.79 -0.69 8.29
C ARG A 28 -1.82 -1.72 7.74
N ALA A 29 -2.32 -2.65 6.93
CA ALA A 29 -1.50 -3.73 6.44
C ALA A 29 -0.44 -3.20 5.45
N PRO A 30 0.82 -3.60 5.58
CA PRO A 30 1.87 -3.17 4.68
C PRO A 30 1.60 -3.69 3.26
N SER A 31 1.74 -2.82 2.27
CA SER A 31 1.75 -3.18 0.85
C SER A 31 3.18 -3.48 0.39
N TYR A 32 3.35 -4.54 -0.40
CA TYR A 32 4.65 -4.88 -1.00
C TYR A 32 4.52 -4.95 -2.51
N VAL A 33 5.59 -4.63 -3.21
CA VAL A 33 5.79 -4.93 -4.62
C VAL A 33 6.74 -6.12 -4.71
N ILE A 34 6.43 -7.11 -5.54
CA ILE A 34 7.34 -8.20 -5.87
C ILE A 34 7.97 -7.91 -7.22
N THR A 35 9.29 -7.74 -7.26
CA THR A 35 9.99 -7.46 -8.52
C THR A 35 10.25 -8.73 -9.32
N PRO A 36 10.56 -8.64 -10.62
CA PRO A 36 10.89 -9.81 -11.43
C PRO A 36 12.07 -10.63 -10.90
N LEU A 37 13.03 -9.99 -10.20
CA LEU A 37 14.16 -10.68 -9.55
C LEU A 37 13.84 -11.13 -8.11
N GLY A 38 12.56 -11.14 -7.73
CA GLY A 38 12.08 -11.68 -6.47
C GLY A 38 12.36 -10.81 -5.23
N ALA A 39 12.64 -9.52 -5.40
CA ALA A 39 12.69 -8.62 -4.24
C ALA A 39 11.27 -8.34 -3.73
N LYS A 40 11.06 -8.47 -2.43
CA LYS A 40 9.82 -8.07 -1.75
C LYS A 40 9.98 -6.68 -1.14
N VAL A 41 9.45 -5.67 -1.82
CA VAL A 41 9.79 -4.27 -1.59
C VAL A 41 8.61 -3.51 -0.98
N ASN A 42 8.76 -3.05 0.27
CA ASN A 42 7.88 -2.04 0.88
C ASN A 42 8.50 -0.64 0.84
N ARG A 43 9.83 -0.58 0.99
CA ARG A 43 10.63 0.64 1.12
C ARG A 43 11.84 0.54 0.21
N ILE A 44 12.18 1.64 -0.46
CA ILE A 44 13.27 1.73 -1.43
C ILE A 44 14.15 2.93 -1.12
N MET A 45 15.44 2.81 -1.40
CA MET A 45 16.43 3.87 -1.39
C MET A 45 17.02 3.99 -2.78
N VAL A 46 16.80 5.14 -3.42
CA VAL A 46 17.24 5.45 -4.78
C VAL A 46 18.10 6.70 -4.79
N VAL A 47 19.08 6.77 -5.69
CA VAL A 47 19.87 7.97 -5.92
C VAL A 47 19.97 8.20 -7.41
N GLY A 48 19.72 9.42 -7.86
CA GLY A 48 19.68 9.74 -9.28
C GLY A 48 19.62 11.23 -9.54
N VAL A 49 19.53 11.60 -10.82
CA VAL A 49 19.31 12.98 -11.26
C VAL A 49 17.81 13.22 -11.31
N LEU A 50 17.33 14.17 -10.52
CA LEU A 50 15.99 14.69 -10.61
C LEU A 50 15.91 15.56 -11.87
N THR A 51 15.33 15.04 -12.95
CA THR A 51 15.31 15.69 -14.26
C THR A 51 14.15 16.66 -14.39
N ASP A 52 13.00 16.32 -13.80
CA ASP A 52 11.77 17.09 -13.93
C ASP A 52 10.96 17.04 -12.62
N LYS A 53 10.20 18.11 -12.38
CA LYS A 53 9.21 18.20 -11.33
C LYS A 53 8.05 19.11 -11.76
N GLN A 54 6.84 18.69 -11.44
CA GLN A 54 5.62 19.42 -11.76
C GLN A 54 4.68 19.39 -10.56
N ASN A 55 4.07 20.54 -10.23
CA ASN A 55 2.91 20.54 -9.35
C ASN A 55 1.70 20.09 -10.18
N VAL A 56 1.20 18.91 -9.88
CA VAL A 56 -0.02 18.32 -10.48
C VAL A 56 -1.24 18.52 -9.59
N GLY A 57 -1.07 19.07 -8.38
CA GLY A 57 -2.16 19.45 -7.49
C GLY A 57 -2.58 20.91 -7.66
N THR A 58 -3.38 21.39 -6.71
CA THR A 58 -3.83 22.79 -6.69
C THR A 58 -2.84 23.72 -5.98
N ASP A 59 -3.06 25.03 -6.06
CA ASP A 59 -2.28 26.01 -5.29
C ASP A 59 -2.52 25.88 -3.78
N VAL A 60 -3.68 25.37 -3.37
CA VAL A 60 -4.07 25.19 -1.96
C VAL A 60 -3.57 23.84 -1.42
N GLU A 61 -3.67 22.80 -2.25
CA GLU A 61 -3.20 21.44 -1.93
C GLU A 61 -2.17 21.01 -2.99
N PRO A 62 -0.90 21.45 -2.85
CA PRO A 62 0.13 21.12 -3.83
C PRO A 62 0.49 19.64 -3.79
N MET A 63 0.56 19.03 -4.97
CA MET A 63 1.03 17.67 -5.18
C MET A 63 2.14 17.70 -6.22
N TRP A 64 3.33 17.26 -5.83
CA TRP A 64 4.49 17.23 -6.71
C TRP A 64 4.70 15.85 -7.31
N ARG A 65 4.69 15.79 -8.64
CA ARG A 65 5.21 14.68 -9.44
C ARG A 65 6.65 15.00 -9.82
N ALA A 66 7.56 14.08 -9.56
CA ALA A 66 8.98 14.23 -9.82
C ALA A 66 9.52 13.00 -10.57
N LEU A 67 10.44 13.23 -11.51
CA LEU A 67 11.11 12.19 -12.29
C LEU A 67 12.59 12.11 -11.91
N LEU A 68 13.00 10.97 -11.36
CA LEU A 68 14.37 10.70 -10.95
C LEU A 68 14.98 9.64 -11.86
N SER A 69 16.02 9.99 -12.63
CA SER A 69 16.74 9.04 -13.47
C SER A 69 18.00 8.51 -12.78
N ASP A 70 18.19 7.19 -12.82
CA ASP A 70 19.39 6.52 -12.31
C ASP A 70 20.32 6.00 -13.40
N GLY A 71 20.06 6.37 -14.66
CA GLY A 71 20.77 5.89 -15.85
C GLY A 71 20.20 4.61 -16.45
N THR A 72 19.31 3.89 -15.76
CA THR A 72 18.63 2.68 -16.28
C THR A 72 17.22 2.96 -16.78
N ASP A 73 16.49 3.79 -16.03
CA ASP A 73 15.12 4.23 -16.30
C ASP A 73 14.80 5.44 -15.39
N ARG A 74 13.52 5.79 -15.26
CA ARG A 74 13.04 6.86 -14.38
C ARG A 74 12.17 6.29 -13.27
N PHE A 75 12.43 6.72 -12.03
CA PHE A 75 11.47 6.57 -10.93
C PHE A 75 10.46 7.70 -10.94
N TYR A 76 9.18 7.33 -10.79
CA TYR A 76 8.10 8.27 -10.52
C TYR A 76 7.99 8.51 -9.02
N VAL A 77 8.10 9.77 -8.61
CA VAL A 77 8.01 10.20 -7.21
C VAL A 77 6.80 11.10 -7.03
N TYR A 78 5.92 10.76 -6.10
CA TYR A 78 4.72 11.55 -5.78
C TYR A 78 4.74 11.99 -4.33
N ALA A 79 4.72 13.30 -4.09
CA ALA A 79 4.55 13.89 -2.76
C ALA A 79 3.30 14.76 -2.74
N GLY A 80 2.42 14.54 -1.76
CA GLY A 80 1.22 15.35 -1.55
C GLY A 80 0.93 15.54 -0.07
N LYS A 81 -0.35 15.68 0.31
CA LYS A 81 -0.80 15.97 1.69
C LYS A 81 -0.22 15.05 2.77
N PHE A 82 0.02 13.78 2.45
CA PHE A 82 0.59 12.79 3.39
C PHE A 82 2.12 12.83 3.52
N SER A 83 2.80 13.73 2.81
CA SER A 83 4.26 13.86 2.81
C SER A 83 4.66 15.34 2.70
N PRO A 84 4.24 16.20 3.65
CA PRO A 84 4.38 17.65 3.55
C PRO A 84 5.84 18.10 3.52
N GLU A 85 6.74 17.41 4.23
CA GLU A 85 8.18 17.68 4.18
C GLU A 85 8.74 17.46 2.76
N ALA A 86 8.32 16.38 2.09
CA ALA A 86 8.74 16.10 0.73
C ALA A 86 8.17 17.09 -0.29
N VAL A 87 6.91 17.53 -0.10
CA VAL A 87 6.30 18.61 -0.90
C VAL A 87 7.15 19.89 -0.81
N GLN A 88 7.53 20.29 0.40
CA GLN A 88 8.36 21.48 0.62
C GLN A 88 9.77 21.34 0.02
N ILE A 89 10.39 20.15 0.10
CA ILE A 89 11.71 19.92 -0.49
C ILE A 89 11.60 20.00 -2.02
N LEU A 90 10.67 19.25 -2.62
CA LEU A 90 10.47 19.24 -4.07
C LEU A 90 10.12 20.62 -4.63
N SER A 91 9.31 21.42 -3.92
CA SER A 91 8.97 22.77 -4.37
C SER A 91 10.20 23.68 -4.47
N ASN A 92 11.18 23.50 -3.59
CA ASN A 92 12.38 24.35 -3.52
C ASN A 92 13.57 23.85 -4.33
N LEU A 93 13.63 22.55 -4.66
CA LEU A 93 14.72 21.99 -5.48
C LEU A 93 14.74 22.62 -6.87
N GLN A 94 15.95 22.85 -7.39
CA GLN A 94 16.17 23.28 -8.77
C GLN A 94 16.55 22.07 -9.61
N THR A 95 15.82 21.83 -10.70
CA THR A 95 16.15 20.76 -11.65
C THR A 95 17.04 21.29 -12.78
N PRO A 96 18.02 20.50 -13.27
CA PRO A 96 18.40 19.18 -12.79
C PRO A 96 19.29 19.24 -11.52
N CYS A 97 19.08 18.32 -10.57
CA CYS A 97 19.96 18.13 -9.41
C CYS A 97 20.06 16.65 -9.03
N ILE A 98 21.12 16.25 -8.32
CA ILE A 98 21.26 14.86 -7.84
C ILE A 98 20.61 14.76 -6.47
N VAL A 99 19.71 13.81 -6.29
CA VAL A 99 19.02 13.60 -5.01
C VAL A 99 19.04 12.12 -4.61
N ALA A 100 19.11 11.89 -3.30
CA ALA A 100 18.84 10.61 -2.67
C ALA A 100 17.42 10.63 -2.09
N ILE A 101 16.63 9.60 -2.40
CA ILE A 101 15.25 9.46 -1.93
C ILE A 101 15.11 8.13 -1.20
N ILE A 102 14.55 8.20 0.01
CA ILE A 102 14.02 7.03 0.70
C ILE A 102 12.51 7.16 0.71
N GLY A 103 11.79 6.14 0.27
CA GLY A 103 10.34 6.20 0.18
C GLY A 103 9.66 4.85 0.24
N LYS A 104 8.33 4.89 0.39
CA LYS A 104 7.47 3.71 0.33
C LYS A 104 7.06 3.46 -1.12
N CYS A 105 7.06 2.19 -1.50
CA CYS A 105 6.54 1.76 -2.78
C CYS A 105 5.02 1.89 -2.78
N ARG A 106 4.49 2.51 -3.83
CA ARG A 106 3.06 2.61 -4.10
C ARG A 106 2.77 2.00 -5.46
N THR A 107 1.57 1.48 -5.59
CA THR A 107 1.09 0.81 -6.79
C THR A 107 -0.21 1.47 -7.18
N TYR A 108 -0.41 1.62 -8.47
CA TYR A 108 -1.61 2.22 -9.02
C TYR A 108 -1.95 1.48 -10.32
N THR A 109 -3.22 1.17 -10.48
CA THR A 109 -3.74 0.45 -11.65
C THR A 109 -4.93 1.25 -12.16
N PRO A 110 -4.80 1.99 -13.28
CA PRO A 110 -5.91 2.66 -13.93
C PRO A 110 -7.01 1.65 -14.27
N GLN A 111 -8.25 2.11 -14.44
CA GLN A 111 -9.38 1.24 -14.78
C GLN A 111 -9.08 0.39 -16.03
N GLY A 112 -8.88 -0.92 -15.82
CA GLY A 112 -8.56 -1.88 -16.89
C GLY A 112 -7.17 -1.75 -17.51
N GLY A 113 -6.28 -0.94 -16.92
CA GLY A 113 -4.93 -0.69 -17.40
C GLY A 113 -3.85 -1.56 -16.76
N ASN A 114 -2.60 -1.29 -17.13
CA ASN A 114 -1.44 -1.91 -16.51
C ASN A 114 -1.20 -1.35 -15.11
N MET A 115 -0.69 -2.20 -14.20
CA MET A 115 -0.20 -1.76 -12.91
C MET A 115 1.11 -0.96 -13.09
N TYR A 116 1.20 0.19 -12.43
CA TYR A 116 2.39 1.02 -12.34
C TYR A 116 2.86 1.15 -10.91
N VAL A 117 4.15 1.43 -10.75
CA VAL A 117 4.80 1.62 -9.46
C VAL A 117 5.30 3.06 -9.31
N SER A 118 5.20 3.60 -8.10
CA SER A 118 5.71 4.91 -7.76
C SER A 118 6.32 4.93 -6.36
N ILE A 119 7.04 6.00 -6.04
CA ILE A 119 7.68 6.19 -4.74
C ILE A 119 6.97 7.34 -4.03
N ARG A 120 6.40 7.06 -2.86
CA ARG A 120 6.01 8.11 -1.92
C ARG A 120 7.21 8.42 -1.02
N PRO A 121 7.86 9.58 -1.17
CA PRO A 121 9.07 9.91 -0.44
C PRO A 121 8.78 10.07 1.06
N GLU A 122 9.66 9.51 1.87
CA GLU A 122 9.75 9.78 3.30
C GLU A 122 10.87 10.77 3.62
N GLN A 123 11.96 10.73 2.84
CA GLN A 123 13.06 11.68 2.92
C GLN A 123 13.64 11.94 1.53
N ILE A 124 14.04 13.19 1.28
CA ILE A 124 14.70 13.63 0.05
C ILE A 124 15.89 14.47 0.47
N VAL A 125 17.07 14.18 -0.07
CA VAL A 125 18.31 14.90 0.22
C VAL A 125 19.05 15.17 -1.07
N GLU A 126 19.36 16.44 -1.36
CA GLU A 126 20.27 16.79 -2.45
C GLU A 126 21.68 16.29 -2.15
N THR A 127 22.35 15.70 -3.14
CA THR A 127 23.60 14.97 -2.96
C THR A 127 24.57 15.18 -4.11
N THR A 128 25.71 14.47 -4.08
CA THR A 128 26.82 14.67 -5.01
C THR A 128 26.96 13.48 -5.97
N PRO A 129 27.67 13.66 -7.12
CA PRO A 129 27.97 12.55 -8.03
C PRO A 129 28.65 11.37 -7.35
N GLU A 130 29.53 11.61 -6.37
CA GLU A 130 30.25 10.55 -5.66
C GLU A 130 29.31 9.64 -4.86
N ILE A 131 28.27 10.22 -4.25
CA ILE A 131 27.25 9.44 -3.52
C ILE A 131 26.37 8.65 -4.49
N ARG A 132 26.04 9.24 -5.65
CA ARG A 132 25.32 8.53 -6.72
C ARG A 132 26.13 7.33 -7.22
N ASP A 133 27.40 7.53 -7.54
CA ASP A 133 28.26 6.48 -8.09
C ASP A 133 28.49 5.37 -7.05
N TYR A 134 28.65 5.74 -5.77
CA TYR A 134 28.67 4.78 -4.67
C TYR A 134 27.36 3.98 -4.56
N TRP A 135 26.21 4.67 -4.63
CA TRP A 135 24.91 4.00 -4.63
C TRP A 135 24.78 3.05 -5.82
N ILE A 136 25.21 3.43 -7.01
CA ILE A 136 25.19 2.58 -8.20
C ILE A 136 25.97 1.28 -7.97
N VAL A 137 27.18 1.37 -7.44
CA VAL A 137 28.02 0.18 -7.18
C VAL A 137 27.35 -0.74 -6.15
N GLU A 138 26.80 -0.20 -5.06
CA GLU A 138 26.11 -0.98 -4.05
C GLU A 138 24.80 -1.58 -4.56
N THR A 139 24.06 -0.85 -5.38
CA THR A 139 22.85 -1.33 -6.06
C THR A 139 23.19 -2.44 -7.05
N ALA A 140 24.28 -2.31 -7.82
CA ALA A 140 24.73 -3.33 -8.74
C ALA A 140 25.09 -4.64 -8.04
N LYS A 141 25.78 -4.59 -6.90
CA LYS A 141 26.03 -5.77 -6.05
C LYS A 141 24.73 -6.41 -5.58
N SER A 142 23.80 -5.59 -5.09
CA SER A 142 22.48 -6.01 -4.61
C SER A 142 21.66 -6.69 -5.72
N THR A 143 21.61 -6.10 -6.91
CA THR A 143 20.92 -6.63 -8.09
C THR A 143 21.58 -7.91 -8.60
N LEU A 144 22.92 -7.95 -8.69
CA LEU A 144 23.64 -9.16 -9.09
C LEU A 144 23.31 -10.34 -8.16
N LYS A 145 23.25 -10.10 -6.84
CA LYS A 145 22.87 -11.16 -5.90
C LYS A 145 21.46 -11.67 -6.14
N ARG A 146 20.52 -10.79 -6.49
CA ARG A 146 19.15 -11.21 -6.85
C ARG A 146 19.12 -11.98 -8.15
N ILE A 147 19.86 -11.55 -9.18
CA ILE A 147 20.01 -12.27 -10.45
C ILE A 147 20.46 -13.72 -10.19
N GLU A 148 21.55 -13.90 -9.44
CA GLU A 148 22.09 -15.24 -9.14
C GLU A 148 21.08 -16.12 -8.40
N LEU A 149 20.36 -15.56 -7.42
CA LEU A 149 19.32 -16.28 -6.68
C LEU A 149 18.12 -16.64 -7.57
N THR A 150 17.71 -15.75 -8.47
CA THR A 150 16.64 -16.04 -9.43
C THR A 150 17.07 -17.11 -10.43
N GLU A 151 18.31 -17.05 -10.93
CA GLU A 151 18.87 -18.08 -11.82
C GLU A 151 18.89 -19.46 -11.16
N GLU A 152 19.39 -19.56 -9.93
CA GLU A 152 19.39 -20.81 -9.15
C GLU A 152 17.96 -21.34 -8.93
N ALA A 153 17.01 -20.47 -8.60
CA ALA A 153 15.63 -20.88 -8.41
C ALA A 153 14.95 -21.35 -9.70
N LEU A 154 15.32 -20.80 -10.87
CA LEU A 154 14.79 -21.23 -12.17
C LEU A 154 15.29 -22.61 -12.62
N GLU A 155 16.35 -23.14 -12.01
CA GLU A 155 16.81 -24.52 -12.23
C GLU A 155 15.95 -25.56 -11.50
N ILE A 156 15.15 -25.11 -10.52
CA ILE A 156 14.23 -25.95 -9.76
C ILE A 156 12.87 -25.90 -10.46
N ASP A 157 12.24 -27.06 -10.69
CA ASP A 157 10.90 -27.11 -11.23
C ASP A 157 9.88 -26.62 -10.20
N SER A 158 9.18 -25.52 -10.51
CA SER A 158 8.10 -24.94 -9.70
C SER A 158 8.50 -24.71 -8.23
N PRO A 159 9.54 -23.90 -7.94
CA PRO A 159 10.13 -23.79 -6.61
C PRO A 159 9.14 -23.18 -5.61
N THR A 160 8.89 -23.89 -4.52
CA THR A 160 8.15 -23.32 -3.39
C THR A 160 9.08 -22.54 -2.47
N LYS A 161 8.50 -21.67 -1.64
CA LYS A 161 9.23 -20.94 -0.60
C LYS A 161 10.03 -21.85 0.33
N ASP A 162 9.49 -23.01 0.69
CA ASP A 162 10.17 -23.94 1.60
C ASP A 162 11.30 -24.69 0.90
N ASP A 163 11.16 -25.01 -0.39
CA ASP A 163 12.26 -25.55 -1.19
C ASP A 163 13.43 -24.56 -1.25
N LEU A 164 13.16 -23.29 -1.59
CA LEU A 164 14.20 -22.26 -1.68
C LEU A 164 14.91 -22.03 -0.34
N ARG A 165 14.22 -22.16 0.78
CA ARG A 165 14.84 -22.10 2.12
C ARG A 165 15.81 -23.25 2.37
N ILE A 166 15.47 -24.46 1.94
CA ILE A 166 16.36 -25.63 2.02
C ILE A 166 17.63 -25.38 1.17
N HIS A 167 17.48 -24.69 0.04
CA HIS A 167 18.58 -24.23 -0.82
C HIS A 167 19.34 -23.00 -0.28
N GLY A 168 19.06 -22.54 0.94
CA GLY A 168 19.84 -21.50 1.62
C GLY A 168 19.40 -20.06 1.33
N PHE A 169 18.23 -19.86 0.70
CA PHE A 169 17.67 -18.54 0.49
C PHE A 169 17.21 -17.95 1.83
N THR A 170 17.41 -16.65 2.01
CA THR A 170 16.84 -15.96 3.18
C THR A 170 15.31 -16.00 3.14
N PRO A 171 14.61 -15.92 4.29
CA PRO A 171 13.15 -16.00 4.32
C PRO A 171 12.43 -15.02 3.38
N ASN A 172 12.98 -13.79 3.22
CA ASN A 172 12.41 -12.78 2.34
C ASN A 172 12.67 -13.08 0.87
N MET A 173 13.88 -13.55 0.52
CA MET A 173 14.21 -13.92 -0.86
C MET A 173 13.47 -15.18 -1.30
N ALA A 174 13.36 -16.19 -0.43
CA ALA A 174 12.59 -17.40 -0.74
C ALA A 174 11.11 -17.07 -1.04
N ASP A 175 10.51 -16.19 -0.22
CA ASP A 175 9.12 -15.73 -0.40
C ASP A 175 8.94 -14.93 -1.69
N GLY A 176 9.85 -13.97 -1.96
CA GLY A 176 9.76 -13.09 -3.11
C GLY A 176 10.08 -13.80 -4.43
N VAL A 177 11.10 -14.65 -4.47
CA VAL A 177 11.49 -15.40 -5.68
C VAL A 177 10.44 -16.45 -6.06
N SER A 178 9.87 -17.18 -5.10
CA SER A 178 8.80 -18.14 -5.42
C SER A 178 7.58 -17.44 -6.03
N GLN A 179 7.21 -16.27 -5.49
CA GLN A 179 6.10 -15.47 -6.02
C GLN A 179 6.43 -14.85 -7.38
N ALA A 180 7.67 -14.37 -7.57
CA ALA A 180 8.12 -13.84 -8.85
C ALA A 180 8.08 -14.90 -9.95
N ILE A 181 8.61 -16.10 -9.70
CA ILE A 181 8.57 -17.20 -10.68
C ILE A 181 7.13 -17.60 -11.00
N SER A 182 6.26 -17.66 -9.99
CA SER A 182 4.84 -17.98 -10.19
C SER A 182 4.09 -16.94 -11.03
N HIS A 183 4.46 -15.65 -10.95
CA HIS A 183 3.76 -14.55 -11.61
C HIS A 183 4.38 -14.17 -12.96
N TYR A 184 5.69 -13.95 -13.00
CA TYR A 184 6.42 -13.54 -14.20
C TYR A 184 6.82 -14.73 -15.10
N GLY A 185 6.77 -15.96 -14.57
CA GLY A 185 7.17 -17.15 -15.30
C GLY A 185 8.67 -17.15 -15.61
N LYS A 186 9.02 -17.25 -16.89
CA LYS A 186 10.42 -17.26 -17.34
C LYS A 186 10.99 -15.85 -17.36
N ILE A 187 11.66 -15.48 -16.27
CA ILE A 187 12.35 -14.19 -16.12
C ILE A 187 13.64 -14.19 -16.96
N ASP A 188 13.79 -13.22 -17.86
CA ASP A 188 15.04 -13.05 -18.63
C ASP A 188 16.08 -12.28 -17.80
N THR A 189 16.96 -13.02 -17.11
CA THR A 189 18.01 -12.44 -16.28
C THR A 189 19.12 -11.75 -17.07
N ASN A 190 19.30 -12.09 -18.35
CA ASN A 190 20.36 -11.51 -19.19
C ASN A 190 20.12 -10.03 -19.44
N ARG A 191 18.85 -9.59 -19.52
CA ARG A 191 18.49 -8.18 -19.61
C ARG A 191 19.09 -7.37 -18.45
N TYR A 192 18.97 -7.86 -17.23
CA TYR A 192 19.51 -7.17 -16.05
C TYR A 192 21.04 -7.24 -15.99
N ARG A 193 21.66 -8.33 -16.46
CA ARG A 193 23.13 -8.39 -16.60
C ARG A 193 23.65 -7.34 -17.60
N GLY A 194 22.97 -7.17 -18.73
CA GLY A 194 23.29 -6.13 -19.71
C GLY A 194 23.17 -4.73 -19.11
N MET A 195 22.07 -4.45 -18.41
CA MET A 195 21.87 -3.19 -17.68
C MET A 195 22.99 -2.92 -16.66
N LEU A 196 23.42 -3.93 -15.89
CA LEU A 196 24.52 -3.77 -14.94
C LEU A 196 25.84 -3.42 -15.63
N LEU A 197 26.14 -4.03 -16.78
CA LEU A 197 27.34 -3.72 -17.55
C LEU A 197 27.32 -2.28 -18.08
N GLU A 198 26.18 -1.82 -18.57
CA GLU A 198 26.00 -0.47 -19.08
C GLU A 198 26.22 0.58 -17.97
N VAL A 199 25.51 0.44 -16.85
CA VAL A 199 25.61 1.38 -15.72
C VAL A 199 26.98 1.39 -15.06
N LEU A 200 27.60 0.21 -14.86
CA LEU A 200 28.95 0.14 -14.31
C LEU A 200 30.00 0.66 -15.31
N GLY A 201 29.75 0.49 -16.61
CA GLY A 201 30.55 1.10 -17.67
C GLY A 201 30.55 2.63 -17.56
N GLN A 202 29.39 3.24 -17.29
CA GLN A 202 29.26 4.69 -17.10
C GLN A 202 29.95 5.22 -15.83
N VAL A 203 30.03 4.42 -14.77
CA VAL A 203 30.75 4.80 -13.53
C VAL A 203 32.26 4.67 -13.71
N THR A 204 32.71 3.76 -14.58
CA THR A 204 34.15 3.49 -14.80
C THR A 204 34.74 4.25 -15.97
N SER A 205 33.92 4.92 -16.78
CA SER A 205 34.39 5.78 -17.87
C SER A 205 34.93 7.11 -17.34
N ASP A 206 36.01 7.61 -17.94
CA ASP A 206 36.58 8.93 -17.64
C ASP A 206 35.62 10.09 -17.99
N GLU A 207 34.61 9.83 -18.83
CA GLU A 207 33.54 10.79 -19.19
C GLU A 207 32.41 10.85 -18.14
N GLY A 208 32.38 9.92 -17.17
CA GLY A 208 31.32 9.78 -16.18
C GLY A 208 29.97 9.35 -16.78
N ILE A 209 28.92 9.45 -15.96
CA ILE A 209 27.55 9.08 -16.36
C ILE A 209 26.99 10.11 -17.34
N SER A 210 27.01 9.77 -18.62
CA SER A 210 26.24 10.45 -19.67
C SER A 210 24.76 10.14 -19.48
N MET A 211 24.05 11.03 -18.80
CA MET A 211 22.60 10.97 -18.73
C MET A 211 22.01 11.40 -20.08
N PRO A 212 21.02 10.70 -20.63
CA PRO A 212 20.26 11.24 -21.76
C PRO A 212 19.54 12.51 -21.30
N ILE A 213 20.07 13.66 -21.72
CA ILE A 213 19.42 14.96 -21.56
C ILE A 213 18.51 15.15 -22.78
N GLY A 214 17.25 14.76 -22.65
CA GLY A 214 16.20 14.95 -23.67
C GLY A 214 15.24 13.77 -23.82
N ASP A 215 14.22 13.94 -24.67
CA ASP A 215 13.19 12.94 -25.04
C ASP A 215 13.73 11.65 -25.69
N GLN A 216 15.04 11.53 -25.86
CA GLN A 216 15.63 10.36 -26.48
C GLN A 216 15.90 9.28 -25.42
N MET A 217 15.19 8.16 -25.61
CA MET A 217 15.31 6.86 -24.94
C MET A 217 14.46 6.56 -23.71
N PHE A 218 13.30 7.17 -23.53
CA PHE A 218 12.28 6.55 -22.67
C PHE A 218 10.91 6.77 -23.28
N SER A 219 10.21 5.70 -23.69
CA SER A 219 8.77 5.77 -23.83
C SER A 219 8.24 5.94 -22.41
N SER A 220 8.11 7.19 -21.96
CA SER A 220 7.26 7.47 -20.81
C SER A 220 5.94 6.77 -21.11
N PRO A 221 5.41 5.95 -20.20
CA PRO A 221 3.97 5.77 -20.14
C PRO A 221 3.35 7.17 -20.35
N GLU A 222 2.47 7.34 -21.35
CA GLU A 222 1.85 8.62 -21.75
C GLU A 222 1.57 9.47 -20.52
N GLU A 223 1.86 10.78 -20.52
CA GLU A 223 1.65 11.67 -19.36
C GLU A 223 0.36 11.32 -18.61
N PHE A 224 0.47 10.55 -17.53
CA PHE A 224 -0.68 10.15 -16.75
C PHE A 224 -0.96 11.31 -15.80
N ASP A 225 -1.99 12.09 -16.13
CA ASP A 225 -2.72 12.90 -15.17
C ASP A 225 -3.32 11.90 -14.18
N ILE A 226 -2.61 11.67 -13.08
CA ILE A 226 -3.15 10.85 -12.01
C ILE A 226 -4.09 11.74 -11.21
N ASP A 227 -5.38 11.44 -11.26
CA ASP A 227 -6.37 12.12 -10.43
C ASP A 227 -6.02 11.92 -8.95
N GLU A 228 -6.20 12.98 -8.14
CA GLU A 228 -5.86 13.00 -6.71
C GLU A 228 -6.41 11.77 -5.95
N ASP A 229 -7.57 11.26 -6.35
CA ASP A 229 -8.27 10.13 -5.73
C ASP A 229 -7.66 8.76 -6.02
N GLU A 230 -6.82 8.64 -7.06
CA GLU A 230 -6.24 7.37 -7.49
C GLU A 230 -4.87 7.07 -6.84
N LEU A 231 -4.20 8.10 -6.30
CA LEU A 231 -2.95 7.98 -5.51
C LEU A 231 -3.21 7.79 -4.00
N ILE A 232 -4.46 7.99 -3.58
CA ILE A 232 -4.92 7.81 -2.21
C ILE A 232 -5.47 6.38 -2.13
N PRO A 233 -4.91 5.46 -1.32
CA PRO A 233 -5.73 4.34 -0.87
C PRO A 233 -6.90 4.99 -0.14
N ALA A 234 -8.12 4.81 -0.64
CA ALA A 234 -9.36 5.41 -0.14
C ALA A 234 -9.25 5.79 1.36
N GLU A 235 -9.05 7.08 1.62
CA GLU A 235 -9.17 7.62 2.97
C GLU A 235 -10.44 8.46 3.00
N GLU A 236 -11.32 8.02 3.87
CA GLU A 236 -12.65 8.50 4.20
C GLU A 236 -12.72 10.02 4.28
N GLU A 237 -13.79 10.58 3.70
CA GLU A 237 -14.28 11.89 4.06
C GLU A 237 -14.54 11.94 5.58
N ILE A 238 -13.76 12.74 6.29
CA ILE A 238 -14.17 13.24 7.60
C ILE A 238 -15.24 14.29 7.35
N VAL A 239 -16.51 13.87 7.31
CA VAL A 239 -17.65 14.79 7.32
C VAL A 239 -17.99 15.12 8.78
N PRO A 240 -17.94 16.40 9.20
CA PRO A 240 -18.46 16.79 10.51
C PRO A 240 -19.98 16.61 10.54
N PRO A 241 -20.58 16.16 11.65
CA PRO A 241 -22.01 15.89 11.69
C PRO A 241 -22.79 17.21 11.72
N GLN A 242 -23.46 17.55 10.61
CA GLN A 242 -24.61 18.45 10.65
C GLN A 242 -25.74 17.94 9.75
N SER A 243 -26.69 17.32 10.44
CA SER A 243 -28.15 17.40 10.23
C SER A 243 -28.63 17.96 8.90
N LYS A 244 -29.39 17.16 8.15
CA LYS A 244 -30.78 17.49 7.80
C LYS A 244 -31.48 16.35 7.06
N GLU A 245 -32.63 16.00 7.61
CA GLU A 245 -33.94 15.87 6.96
C GLU A 245 -33.99 15.22 5.56
N GLU A 246 -34.68 14.09 5.55
CA GLU A 246 -35.11 13.25 4.43
C GLU A 246 -35.99 13.99 3.41
N GLU A 247 -35.91 13.57 2.14
CA GLU A 247 -37.11 13.22 1.35
C GLU A 247 -36.76 12.34 0.12
N GLN A 248 -36.90 11.02 0.34
CA GLN A 248 -37.45 9.92 -0.48
C GLN A 248 -37.44 9.93 -2.03
N GLN A 249 -37.06 8.77 -2.61
CA GLN A 249 -37.97 7.88 -3.35
C GLN A 249 -37.45 6.42 -3.58
N ILE A 250 -37.99 5.46 -2.80
CA ILE A 250 -38.48 4.04 -3.01
C ILE A 250 -37.79 3.13 -4.10
N PRO A 251 -37.48 1.79 -3.96
CA PRO A 251 -38.11 0.63 -3.22
C PRO A 251 -37.09 -0.43 -2.60
N PRO A 252 -37.43 -1.67 -2.15
CA PRO A 252 -38.64 -2.27 -1.52
C PRO A 252 -38.40 -3.04 -0.17
N ALA A 253 -39.49 -3.28 0.57
CA ALA A 253 -39.76 -4.33 1.57
C ALA A 253 -39.06 -4.27 2.97
N GLN A 254 -39.74 -3.54 3.85
CA GLN A 254 -39.54 -3.33 5.29
C GLN A 254 -39.53 -4.60 6.17
N LEU A 255 -38.63 -4.61 7.16
CA LEU A 255 -38.91 -5.08 8.52
C LEU A 255 -38.66 -3.87 9.43
N ASP A 256 -39.72 -3.29 10.01
CA ASP A 256 -39.64 -2.07 10.81
C ASP A 256 -38.85 -2.31 12.11
N ASP A 257 -37.98 -1.37 12.50
CA ASP A 257 -37.17 -1.45 13.72
C ASP A 257 -38.03 -1.61 14.99
N ASP A 258 -39.26 -1.08 14.97
CA ASP A 258 -40.24 -1.25 16.05
C ASP A 258 -40.65 -2.72 16.27
N GLN A 259 -40.64 -3.56 15.23
CA GLN A 259 -40.97 -4.99 15.36
C GLN A 259 -39.80 -5.78 15.97
N LYS A 260 -38.55 -5.38 15.66
CA LYS A 260 -37.35 -5.96 16.24
C LYS A 260 -37.23 -5.60 17.73
N GLU A 261 -37.59 -4.37 18.10
CA GLU A 261 -37.68 -3.93 19.49
C GLU A 261 -38.72 -4.73 20.28
N GLU A 262 -39.92 -4.97 19.73
CA GLU A 262 -40.96 -5.75 20.43
C GLU A 262 -40.58 -7.23 20.60
N LEU A 263 -39.87 -7.80 19.62
CA LEU A 263 -39.32 -9.16 19.70
C LEU A 263 -38.26 -9.28 20.80
N ILE A 264 -37.37 -8.31 20.92
CA ILE A 264 -36.33 -8.28 21.95
C ILE A 264 -36.95 -8.09 23.35
N LEU A 265 -37.97 -7.26 23.49
CA LEU A 265 -38.72 -7.11 24.75
C LEU A 265 -39.40 -8.42 25.18
N LYS A 266 -40.00 -9.17 24.23
CA LYS A 266 -40.58 -10.49 24.53
C LYS A 266 -39.51 -11.51 24.92
N LEU A 267 -38.34 -11.49 24.27
CA LEU A 267 -37.22 -12.34 24.63
C LEU A 267 -36.73 -12.07 26.06
N ILE A 268 -36.56 -10.79 26.42
CA ILE A 268 -36.11 -10.37 27.76
C ILE A 268 -37.09 -10.87 28.84
N ASP A 269 -38.41 -10.74 28.62
CA ASP A 269 -39.43 -11.24 29.54
C ASP A 269 -39.41 -12.78 29.66
N SER A 270 -39.17 -13.49 28.56
CA SER A 270 -39.10 -14.95 28.56
C SER A 270 -37.84 -15.49 29.28
N LEU A 271 -36.74 -14.73 29.21
CA LEU A 271 -35.44 -15.09 29.78
C LEU A 271 -35.26 -14.61 31.23
N ASP A 272 -36.10 -13.69 31.75
CA ASP A 272 -36.08 -13.27 33.16
C ASP A 272 -36.80 -14.27 34.09
N THR A 273 -36.28 -15.49 34.14
CA THR A 273 -36.80 -16.56 35.03
C THR A 273 -36.47 -16.35 36.51
N THR A 274 -35.58 -15.40 36.87
CA THR A 274 -35.09 -15.23 38.25
C THR A 274 -35.39 -13.87 38.89
N LYS A 275 -36.19 -13.00 38.22
CA LYS A 275 -36.50 -11.61 38.63
C LYS A 275 -35.28 -10.71 38.85
N LYS A 276 -34.11 -11.15 38.38
CA LYS A 276 -32.81 -10.46 38.53
C LYS A 276 -32.22 -10.02 37.18
N GLY A 277 -32.99 -10.10 36.09
CA GLY A 277 -32.58 -9.68 34.76
C GLY A 277 -32.03 -10.84 33.91
N ALA A 278 -32.29 -10.76 32.61
CA ALA A 278 -31.83 -11.71 31.62
C ALA A 278 -30.34 -11.48 31.31
N PRO A 279 -29.49 -12.53 31.33
CA PRO A 279 -28.08 -12.40 30.99
C PRO A 279 -27.90 -12.11 29.49
N LEU A 280 -27.10 -11.07 29.17
CA LEU A 280 -26.88 -10.58 27.81
C LEU A 280 -26.31 -11.67 26.88
N THR A 281 -25.55 -12.62 27.43
CA THR A 281 -24.99 -13.76 26.68
C THR A 281 -26.04 -14.73 26.14
N GLU A 282 -27.15 -14.94 26.85
CA GLU A 282 -28.26 -15.78 26.36
C GLU A 282 -29.17 -14.99 25.42
N LEU A 283 -29.38 -13.69 25.70
CA LEU A 283 -30.11 -12.79 24.81
C LEU A 283 -29.45 -12.70 23.43
N ALA A 284 -28.12 -12.55 23.38
CA ALA A 284 -27.34 -12.55 22.14
C ALA A 284 -27.48 -13.86 21.36
N ARG A 285 -27.48 -15.01 22.06
CA ARG A 285 -27.59 -16.33 21.42
C ARG A 285 -28.97 -16.56 20.80
N GLU A 286 -30.01 -16.01 21.39
CA GLU A 286 -31.41 -16.21 20.95
C GLU A 286 -31.85 -15.14 19.94
N ALA A 287 -31.27 -13.93 20.04
CA ALA A 287 -31.33 -12.89 19.01
C ALA A 287 -30.62 -13.32 17.71
N ALA A 288 -29.45 -13.97 17.80
CA ALA A 288 -28.74 -14.50 16.65
C ALA A 288 -29.54 -15.59 15.90
N LYS A 289 -30.34 -16.40 16.62
CA LYS A 289 -31.27 -17.35 16.00
C LYS A 289 -32.45 -16.69 15.29
N SER A 290 -32.78 -15.46 15.69
CA SER A 290 -33.84 -14.64 15.11
C SER A 290 -33.31 -13.67 14.05
N ASN A 291 -32.09 -13.90 13.56
CA ASN A 291 -31.41 -13.14 12.49
C ASN A 291 -31.08 -11.67 12.87
N ILE A 292 -30.89 -11.40 14.17
CA ILE A 292 -30.41 -10.12 14.69
C ILE A 292 -28.92 -10.29 15.04
N GLY A 293 -28.06 -9.52 14.37
CA GLY A 293 -26.62 -9.53 14.63
C GLY A 293 -26.26 -8.95 16.01
N GLU A 294 -25.07 -9.27 16.52
CA GLU A 294 -24.60 -8.78 17.83
C GLU A 294 -24.59 -7.23 17.88
N SER A 295 -24.20 -6.58 16.77
CA SER A 295 -24.24 -5.12 16.63
C SER A 295 -25.66 -4.54 16.58
N GLU A 296 -26.61 -5.19 15.86
CA GLU A 296 -28.02 -4.76 15.84
C GLU A 296 -28.68 -4.93 17.21
N LEU A 297 -28.31 -5.98 17.95
CA LEU A 297 -28.82 -6.21 19.29
C LEU A 297 -28.32 -5.13 20.27
N GLU A 298 -27.05 -4.73 20.18
CA GLU A 298 -26.49 -3.65 21.00
C GLU A 298 -27.20 -2.33 20.72
N GLU A 299 -27.40 -1.97 19.45
CA GLU A 299 -28.11 -0.76 19.05
C GLU A 299 -29.57 -0.75 19.54
N ILE A 300 -30.30 -1.85 19.37
CA ILE A 300 -31.67 -1.97 19.86
C ILE A 300 -31.72 -1.94 21.40
N THR A 301 -30.76 -2.58 22.06
CA THR A 301 -30.67 -2.58 23.52
C THR A 301 -30.39 -1.18 24.06
N THR A 302 -29.52 -0.41 23.40
CA THR A 302 -29.26 1.00 23.71
C THR A 302 -30.50 1.87 23.46
N SER A 303 -31.21 1.66 22.35
CA SER A 303 -32.51 2.34 22.09
C SER A 303 -33.54 2.05 23.20
N LEU A 304 -33.65 0.80 23.65
CA LEU A 304 -34.57 0.40 24.71
C LEU A 304 -34.18 0.93 26.11
N LEU A 305 -32.89 1.15 26.36
CA LEU A 305 -32.37 1.83 27.55
C LEU A 305 -32.73 3.32 27.53
N ASP A 306 -32.53 3.99 26.40
CA ASP A 306 -32.83 5.43 26.23
C ASP A 306 -34.34 5.71 26.29
N LYS A 307 -35.16 4.79 25.77
CA LYS A 307 -36.63 4.82 25.90
C LYS A 307 -37.11 4.47 27.32
N GLY A 308 -36.21 4.04 28.21
CA GLY A 308 -36.53 3.69 29.60
C GLY A 308 -37.47 2.47 29.73
N LEU A 309 -37.46 1.57 28.76
CA LEU A 309 -38.26 0.33 28.79
C LEU A 309 -37.49 -0.84 29.43
N VAL A 310 -36.17 -0.76 29.43
CA VAL A 310 -35.25 -1.74 30.01
C VAL A 310 -34.23 -0.98 30.85
N TYR A 311 -33.71 -1.60 31.90
CA TYR A 311 -32.60 -1.09 32.69
C TYR A 311 -31.62 -2.22 33.02
N GLU A 312 -30.40 -1.83 33.37
CA GLU A 312 -29.32 -2.75 33.71
C GLU A 312 -29.06 -2.76 35.23
N PRO A 313 -29.70 -3.65 36.02
CA PRO A 313 -29.47 -3.73 37.46
C PRO A 313 -28.06 -4.22 37.83
N THR A 314 -27.34 -4.88 36.92
CA THR A 314 -25.94 -5.31 37.10
C THR A 314 -25.31 -5.44 35.73
N ILE A 315 -24.05 -5.02 35.57
CA ILE A 315 -23.30 -5.07 34.32
C ILE A 315 -23.42 -6.47 33.67
N GLY A 316 -23.96 -6.52 32.45
CA GLY A 316 -24.24 -7.73 31.67
C GLY A 316 -25.64 -8.35 31.86
N LYS A 317 -26.58 -7.68 32.53
CA LYS A 317 -27.95 -8.19 32.75
C LYS A 317 -29.03 -7.15 32.47
N MET A 318 -29.89 -7.43 31.50
CA MET A 318 -30.95 -6.54 31.07
C MET A 318 -32.29 -6.94 31.70
N LYS A 319 -33.03 -5.97 32.24
CA LYS A 319 -34.34 -6.20 32.84
C LYS A 319 -35.35 -5.17 32.36
N ARG A 320 -36.51 -5.63 31.91
CA ARG A 320 -37.64 -4.77 31.55
C ARG A 320 -38.20 -4.06 32.80
N ILE A 321 -38.56 -2.78 32.67
CA ILE A 321 -39.20 -1.98 33.73
C ILE A 321 -40.67 -2.34 33.89
#